data_AF-A0A9D9LTA0-F1
#
_entry.id   AF-A0A9D9LTA0-F1
#
_cell.length_a   1.000
_cell.length_b   1.000
_cell.length_c   1.000
_cell.angle_alpha   90.00
_cell.angle_beta   90.00
_cell.angle_gamma   90.00
#
_symmetry.space_group_name_H-M   'P 1'
#
loop_
_entity.id
_entity.type
_entity.pdbx_description
1 polymer ?
#
loop_
_entity_poly.entity_id
_entity_poly.type
_entity_poly.pdbx_seq_one_letter_code
_entity_poly.pdbx_strand_id
1 'polypeptide(L)'
;MDFIVEMPEFTEFEKQIQAERDFFKYMELLKKAKNEYIIIIVAGDTPAGPLFTPEHSAAMMSALGLRLNMVQAYRQPYVAIIDGGEVIYEQTSQDLTKAITVDADFGEHKLFIHSGGFDCADKFGWRAVLKVDDNCHYGSRGLNFYTFNSNKGYMADFFRWETFEDKNAEYPLHKPFLDAQEIFSAIENNSMGGGRLTA
;
A
#
# COMPACT_ATOMS: atom_id res chain seq x y z
N MET A 1 -18.72 26.22 -6.34
CA MET A 1 -19.52 25.04 -6.73
C MET A 1 -19.11 23.99 -5.74
N ASP A 2 -19.93 23.80 -4.71
CA ASP A 2 -19.59 22.90 -3.62
C ASP A 2 -19.80 21.47 -4.11
N PHE A 3 -18.71 20.74 -4.34
CA PHE A 3 -18.76 19.32 -4.62
C PHE A 3 -19.10 18.61 -3.32
N ILE A 4 -20.37 18.24 -3.14
CA ILE A 4 -20.75 17.25 -2.14
C ILE A 4 -20.22 15.92 -2.66
N VAL A 5 -19.05 15.51 -2.19
CA VAL A 5 -18.57 14.14 -2.39
C VAL A 5 -19.38 13.26 -1.45
N GLU A 6 -20.35 12.53 -1.99
CA GLU A 6 -21.02 11.48 -1.21
C GLU A 6 -19.97 10.45 -0.81
N MET A 7 -19.77 10.30 0.50
CA MET A 7 -18.89 9.25 1.00
C MET A 7 -19.51 7.88 0.66
N PRO A 8 -18.71 6.92 0.19
CA PRO A 8 -19.23 5.60 -0.12
C PRO A 8 -19.81 4.95 1.13
N GLU A 9 -20.94 4.26 0.97
CA GLU A 9 -21.47 3.41 2.03
C GLU A 9 -20.63 2.13 2.11
N PHE A 10 -19.79 2.06 3.14
CA PHE A 10 -19.01 0.85 3.43
C PHE A 10 -19.93 -0.29 3.87
N THR A 11 -19.68 -1.48 3.32
CA THR A 11 -20.28 -2.73 3.74
C THR A 11 -19.86 -3.09 5.17
N GLU A 12 -20.61 -3.98 5.83
CA GLU A 12 -20.23 -4.49 7.16
C GLU A 12 -18.87 -5.19 7.16
N PHE A 13 -18.50 -5.86 6.06
CA PHE A 13 -17.20 -6.50 5.93
C PHE A 13 -16.06 -5.46 5.84
N GLU A 14 -16.25 -4.38 5.07
CA GLU A 14 -15.26 -3.31 4.97
C GLU A 14 -15.08 -2.61 6.32
N LYS A 15 -16.17 -2.34 7.04
CA LYS A 15 -16.12 -1.82 8.42
C LYS A 15 -15.36 -2.76 9.36
N GLN A 16 -15.52 -4.08 9.20
CA GLN A 16 -14.79 -5.08 9.98
C GLN A 16 -13.29 -5.01 9.71
N ILE A 17 -12.88 -4.94 8.43
CA ILE A 17 -11.46 -4.77 8.04
C ILE A 17 -10.92 -3.47 8.65
N GLN A 18 -11.63 -2.35 8.46
CA GLN A 18 -11.24 -1.03 8.95
C GLN A 18 -11.11 -0.95 10.47
N ALA A 19 -11.79 -1.81 11.23
CA ALA A 19 -11.75 -1.82 12.68
C ALA A 19 -10.65 -2.73 13.27
N GLU A 20 -10.14 -3.69 12.50
CA GLU A 20 -9.18 -4.67 13.00
C GLU A 20 -7.77 -4.08 13.15
N ARG A 21 -7.12 -4.37 14.28
CA ARG A 21 -5.79 -3.84 14.64
C ARG A 21 -4.80 -4.94 15.00
N ASP A 22 -5.29 -6.15 15.27
CA ASP A 22 -4.44 -7.32 15.41
C ASP A 22 -3.99 -7.78 14.01
N PHE A 23 -2.67 -7.81 13.79
CA PHE A 23 -2.10 -8.15 12.50
C PHE A 23 -2.56 -9.50 11.96
N PHE A 24 -2.59 -10.53 12.80
CA PHE A 24 -2.94 -11.88 12.36
C PHE A 24 -4.42 -11.99 12.00
N LYS A 25 -5.30 -11.36 12.78
CA LYS A 25 -6.73 -11.27 12.42
C LYS A 25 -6.94 -10.43 11.16
N TYR A 26 -6.20 -9.35 10.99
CA TYR A 26 -6.25 -8.52 9.79
C TYR A 26 -5.83 -9.33 8.54
N MET A 27 -4.77 -10.16 8.63
CA MET A 27 -4.39 -11.08 7.55
C MET A 27 -5.50 -12.08 7.20
N GLU A 28 -6.22 -12.63 8.18
CA GLU A 28 -7.37 -13.52 7.92
C GLU A 28 -8.55 -12.81 7.25
N LEU A 29 -8.75 -11.52 7.51
CA LEU A 29 -9.74 -10.71 6.80
C LEU A 29 -9.29 -10.42 5.36
N LEU A 30 -8.03 -10.05 5.16
CA LEU A 30 -7.47 -9.85 3.82
C LEU A 30 -7.48 -11.11 2.96
N LYS A 31 -7.27 -12.29 3.57
CA LYS A 31 -7.41 -13.59 2.89
C LYS A 31 -8.80 -13.80 2.29
N LYS A 32 -9.85 -13.26 2.93
CA LYS A 32 -11.22 -13.28 2.40
C LYS A 32 -11.41 -12.19 1.34
N ALA A 33 -10.86 -11.01 1.58
CA ALA A 33 -11.00 -9.86 0.69
C ALA A 33 -10.31 -10.05 -0.67
N LYS A 34 -9.17 -10.75 -0.73
CA LYS A 34 -8.30 -10.78 -1.93
C LYS A 34 -8.93 -11.27 -3.23
N ASN A 35 -10.09 -11.96 -3.16
CA ASN A 35 -10.81 -12.44 -4.34
C ASN A 35 -11.78 -11.39 -4.92
N GLU A 36 -12.15 -10.38 -4.12
CA GLU A 36 -13.14 -9.35 -4.49
C GLU A 36 -12.54 -7.94 -4.56
N TYR A 37 -11.41 -7.74 -3.89
CA TYR A 37 -10.70 -6.46 -3.80
C TYR A 37 -9.27 -6.61 -4.31
N ILE A 38 -8.72 -5.51 -4.81
CA ILE A 38 -7.29 -5.41 -5.09
C ILE A 38 -6.59 -5.07 -3.77
N ILE A 39 -5.62 -5.88 -3.38
CA ILE A 39 -4.80 -5.63 -2.19
C ILE A 39 -3.43 -5.14 -2.65
N ILE A 40 -3.04 -3.96 -2.21
CA ILE A 40 -1.73 -3.37 -2.51
C ILE A 40 -0.97 -3.22 -1.20
N ILE A 41 0.28 -3.68 -1.19
CA ILE A 41 1.20 -3.51 -0.06
C ILE A 41 2.35 -2.66 -0.53
N VAL A 42 2.63 -1.58 0.20
CA VAL A 42 3.72 -0.65 -0.09
C VAL A 42 4.54 -0.42 1.17
N ALA A 43 5.81 -0.74 1.12
CA ALA A 43 6.72 -0.44 2.21
C ALA A 43 7.15 1.03 2.18
N GLY A 44 7.25 1.62 3.37
CA GLY A 44 7.97 2.87 3.58
C GLY A 44 9.05 2.66 4.62
N ASP A 45 10.28 3.11 4.34
CA ASP A 45 11.46 2.96 5.20
C ASP A 45 11.64 1.51 5.69
N THR A 46 11.04 1.08 6.81
CA THR A 46 11.26 -0.24 7.41
C THR A 46 10.06 -1.20 7.23
N PRO A 47 9.99 -2.06 6.19
CA PRO A 47 8.98 -3.13 6.16
C PRO A 47 9.28 -4.29 7.10
N ALA A 48 10.54 -4.46 7.50
CA ALA A 48 11.01 -5.53 8.37
C ALA A 48 11.84 -4.98 9.53
N GLY A 49 11.28 -4.04 10.29
CA GLY A 49 11.88 -3.48 11.50
C GLY A 49 11.93 -4.49 12.67
N PRO A 50 12.47 -4.09 13.83
CA PRO A 50 12.64 -4.97 15.00
C PRO A 50 11.39 -5.69 15.50
N LEU A 51 10.18 -5.19 15.21
CA LEU A 51 8.92 -5.81 15.60
C LEU A 51 8.35 -6.76 14.54
N PHE A 52 8.96 -6.82 13.35
CA PHE A 52 8.57 -7.76 12.30
C PHE A 52 9.23 -9.12 12.52
N THR A 53 8.42 -10.15 12.71
CA THR A 53 8.89 -11.51 13.03
C THR A 53 8.68 -12.48 11.86
N PRO A 54 9.32 -13.66 11.86
CA PRO A 54 9.05 -14.70 10.88
C PRO A 54 7.57 -15.10 10.76
N GLU A 55 6.83 -15.07 11.86
CA GLU A 55 5.40 -15.36 11.89
C GLU A 55 4.59 -14.32 11.12
N HIS A 56 4.98 -13.05 11.16
CA HIS A 56 4.35 -12.00 10.37
C HIS A 56 4.54 -12.26 8.87
N SER A 57 5.77 -12.55 8.44
CA SER A 57 6.05 -12.88 7.04
C SER A 57 5.29 -14.13 6.61
N ALA A 58 5.28 -15.18 7.44
CA ALA A 58 4.56 -16.42 7.13
C ALA A 58 3.04 -16.21 7.04
N ALA A 59 2.47 -15.37 7.89
CA ALA A 59 1.05 -15.01 7.84
C ALA A 59 0.70 -14.28 6.54
N MET A 60 1.52 -13.31 6.11
CA MET A 60 1.32 -12.62 4.83
C MET A 60 1.40 -13.59 3.64
N MET A 61 2.42 -14.45 3.60
CA MET A 61 2.57 -15.46 2.55
C MET A 61 1.38 -16.43 2.50
N SER A 62 0.92 -16.91 3.66
CA SER A 62 -0.21 -17.83 3.77
C SER A 62 -1.55 -17.20 3.39
N ALA A 63 -1.82 -15.98 3.85
CA ALA A 63 -3.07 -15.28 3.60
C ALA A 63 -3.18 -14.81 2.14
N LEU A 64 -2.12 -14.17 1.63
CA LEU A 64 -2.14 -13.43 0.38
C LEU A 64 -1.50 -14.18 -0.78
N GLY A 65 -0.75 -15.25 -0.52
CA GLY A 65 -0.01 -15.98 -1.56
C GLY A 65 1.32 -15.35 -1.94
N LEU A 66 1.81 -14.40 -1.13
CA LEU A 66 3.11 -13.76 -1.33
C LEU A 66 4.24 -14.79 -1.31
N ARG A 67 5.29 -14.52 -2.07
CA ARG A 67 6.41 -15.44 -2.31
C ARG A 67 7.68 -14.95 -1.62
N LEU A 68 7.84 -13.65 -1.42
CA LEU A 68 9.03 -13.11 -0.77
C LEU A 68 8.91 -13.21 0.75
N ASN A 69 9.94 -13.77 1.37
CA ASN A 69 10.12 -13.71 2.82
C ASN A 69 10.74 -12.36 3.19
N MET A 70 9.99 -11.56 3.95
CA MET A 70 10.36 -10.19 4.26
C MET A 70 11.23 -10.05 5.50
N VAL A 71 11.50 -11.13 6.26
CA VAL A 71 12.24 -11.05 7.55
C VAL A 71 13.59 -10.34 7.46
N GLN A 72 14.26 -10.41 6.30
CA GLN A 72 15.58 -9.80 6.08
C GLN A 72 15.53 -8.51 5.26
N ALA A 73 14.32 -8.00 4.96
CA ALA A 73 14.12 -6.83 4.11
C ALA A 73 14.20 -5.51 4.91
N TYR A 74 15.04 -5.44 5.95
CA TYR A 74 15.19 -4.23 6.75
C TYR A 74 15.59 -3.07 5.86
N ARG A 75 14.80 -1.98 5.90
CA ARG A 75 14.99 -0.75 5.13
C ARG A 75 14.78 -0.82 3.61
N GLN A 76 14.36 -1.98 3.10
CA GLN A 76 14.20 -2.20 1.67
C GLN A 76 12.85 -1.67 1.17
N PRO A 77 12.78 -1.10 -0.04
CA PRO A 77 11.50 -0.86 -0.68
C PRO A 77 10.84 -2.21 -1.01
N TYR A 78 9.52 -2.24 -0.93
CA TYR A 78 8.73 -3.42 -1.25
C TYR A 78 7.36 -3.01 -1.77
N VAL A 79 6.93 -3.66 -2.85
CA VAL A 79 5.59 -3.51 -3.41
C VAL A 79 5.05 -4.90 -3.71
N ALA A 80 3.80 -5.16 -3.31
CA ALA A 80 3.03 -6.30 -3.78
C ALA A 80 1.63 -5.86 -4.20
N ILE A 81 1.10 -6.51 -5.24
CA ILE A 81 -0.26 -6.29 -5.73
C ILE A 81 -0.91 -7.66 -5.92
N ILE A 82 -2.07 -7.83 -5.30
CA ILE A 82 -2.89 -9.04 -5.36
C ILE A 82 -4.23 -8.65 -5.95
N ASP A 83 -4.66 -9.36 -7.00
CA ASP A 83 -5.94 -9.15 -7.67
C ASP A 83 -6.55 -10.51 -8.05
N GLY A 84 -7.86 -10.64 -7.88
CA GLY A 84 -8.58 -11.90 -8.13
C GLY A 84 -8.03 -13.11 -7.37
N GLY A 85 -7.42 -12.88 -6.19
CA GLY A 85 -6.81 -13.90 -5.34
C GLY A 85 -5.36 -14.26 -5.69
N GLU A 86 -4.82 -13.72 -6.77
CA GLU A 86 -3.49 -14.03 -7.31
C GLU A 86 -2.50 -12.88 -7.13
N VAL A 87 -1.24 -13.21 -6.85
CA VAL A 87 -0.16 -12.21 -6.78
C VAL A 87 0.30 -11.88 -8.20
N ILE A 88 -0.12 -10.71 -8.70
CA ILE A 88 0.21 -10.24 -10.05
C ILE A 88 1.50 -9.42 -10.10
N TYR A 89 1.91 -8.87 -8.96
CA TYR A 89 3.21 -8.20 -8.82
C TYR A 89 3.74 -8.36 -7.41
N GLU A 90 5.04 -8.63 -7.27
CA GLU A 90 5.74 -8.63 -5.99
C GLU A 90 7.23 -8.37 -6.22
N GLN A 91 7.75 -7.31 -5.61
CA GLN A 91 9.15 -6.90 -5.77
C GLN A 91 9.71 -6.29 -4.49
N THR A 92 10.98 -6.61 -4.20
CA THR A 92 11.83 -5.92 -3.22
C THR A 92 13.15 -5.49 -3.90
N SER A 93 13.91 -4.60 -3.29
CA SER A 93 15.26 -4.22 -3.75
C SER A 93 16.26 -4.17 -2.60
N GLN A 94 17.45 -4.74 -2.83
CA GLN A 94 18.60 -4.58 -1.91
C GLN A 94 19.29 -3.22 -2.07
N ASP A 95 19.05 -2.53 -3.20
CA ASP A 95 19.55 -1.18 -3.43
C ASP A 95 18.63 -0.17 -2.72
N LEU A 96 19.05 0.27 -1.54
CA LEU A 96 18.28 1.17 -0.67
C LEU A 96 18.14 2.59 -1.24
N THR A 97 18.90 2.93 -2.28
CA THR A 97 18.90 4.26 -2.91
C THR A 97 17.83 4.38 -4.00
N LYS A 98 17.30 3.25 -4.48
CA LYS A 98 16.32 3.20 -5.57
C LYS A 98 14.94 2.86 -5.05
N ALA A 99 13.96 3.63 -5.50
CA ALA A 99 12.56 3.28 -5.30
C ALA A 99 12.11 2.16 -6.24
N ILE A 100 11.09 1.43 -5.80
CA ILE A 100 10.24 0.64 -6.69
C ILE A 100 9.08 1.54 -7.10
N THR A 101 8.92 1.76 -8.39
CA THR A 101 7.80 2.51 -8.97
C THR A 101 7.02 1.62 -9.91
N VAL A 102 5.70 1.60 -9.77
CA VAL A 102 4.80 0.78 -10.59
C VAL A 102 3.67 1.65 -11.11
N ASP A 103 3.48 1.63 -12.43
CA ASP A 103 2.27 2.13 -13.10
C ASP A 103 1.42 0.92 -13.49
N ALA A 104 0.17 0.89 -13.04
CA ALA A 104 -0.76 -0.21 -13.29
C ALA A 104 -2.15 0.31 -13.67
N ASP A 105 -2.80 -0.40 -14.58
CA ASP A 105 -4.18 -0.13 -14.99
C ASP A 105 -5.08 -1.27 -14.46
N PHE A 106 -6.15 -0.92 -13.72
CA PHE A 106 -7.16 -1.86 -13.22
C PHE A 106 -8.56 -1.42 -13.65
N GLY A 107 -9.04 -1.97 -14.77
CA GLY A 107 -10.28 -1.51 -15.40
C GLY A 107 -10.11 -0.08 -15.90
N GLU A 108 -10.92 0.84 -15.38
CA GLU A 108 -10.82 2.27 -15.69
C GLU A 108 -9.88 3.05 -14.75
N HIS A 109 -9.43 2.41 -13.67
CA HIS A 109 -8.61 3.06 -12.64
C HIS A 109 -7.12 2.96 -12.94
N LYS A 110 -6.43 4.08 -12.79
CA LYS A 110 -4.98 4.17 -12.96
C LYS A 110 -4.28 4.26 -11.63
N LEU A 111 -3.32 3.39 -11.42
CA LEU A 111 -2.55 3.31 -10.20
C LEU A 111 -1.11 3.72 -10.46
N PHE A 112 -0.59 4.58 -9.59
CA PHE A 112 0.83 4.85 -9.44
C PHE A 112 1.25 4.44 -8.03
N ILE A 113 2.23 3.57 -7.92
CA ILE A 113 2.76 3.08 -6.65
C ILE A 113 4.23 3.44 -6.57
N HIS A 114 4.65 3.95 -5.42
CA HIS A 114 6.04 4.23 -5.10
C HIS A 114 6.38 3.68 -3.71
N SER A 115 7.45 2.90 -3.63
CA SER A 115 8.07 2.46 -2.38
C SER A 115 9.54 2.84 -2.39
N GLY A 116 9.94 3.71 -1.46
CA GLY A 116 11.34 4.11 -1.28
C GLY A 116 12.03 3.36 -0.15
N GLY A 117 13.27 2.93 -0.38
CA GLY A 117 14.17 2.46 0.67
C GLY A 117 14.70 3.62 1.54
N PHE A 118 15.42 3.28 2.61
CA PHE A 118 15.91 4.27 3.60
C PHE A 118 16.73 5.42 3.00
N ASP A 119 17.63 5.12 2.05
CA ASP A 119 18.51 6.11 1.41
C ASP A 119 17.95 6.62 0.07
N CYS A 120 16.67 6.37 -0.20
CA CYS A 120 16.05 6.89 -1.40
C CYS A 120 15.92 8.41 -1.30
N ALA A 121 16.61 9.10 -2.20
CA ALA A 121 16.68 10.56 -2.26
C ALA A 121 15.93 11.14 -3.46
N ASP A 122 14.95 10.39 -3.99
CA ASP A 122 14.05 10.93 -4.99
C ASP A 122 13.03 11.90 -4.36
N LYS A 123 12.11 12.43 -5.17
CA LYS A 123 11.12 13.41 -4.72
C LYS A 123 10.15 12.91 -3.64
N PHE A 124 9.95 11.60 -3.53
CA PHE A 124 9.07 11.00 -2.51
C PHE A 124 9.88 10.53 -1.29
N GLY A 125 11.17 10.24 -1.48
CA GLY A 125 12.09 9.78 -0.45
C GLY A 125 11.80 8.35 -0.02
N TRP A 126 11.96 8.04 1.26
CA TRP A 126 11.66 6.72 1.84
C TRP A 126 10.15 6.39 1.99
N ARG A 127 9.26 7.24 1.46
CA ARG A 127 7.81 7.11 1.71
C ARG A 127 7.16 6.05 0.83
N ALA A 128 6.10 5.45 1.37
CA ALA A 128 5.12 4.71 0.59
C ALA A 128 4.11 5.68 -0.01
N VAL A 129 3.85 5.59 -1.31
CA VAL A 129 2.84 6.39 -2.00
C VAL A 129 2.00 5.47 -2.87
N LEU A 130 0.68 5.61 -2.78
CA LEU A 130 -0.27 5.03 -3.73
C LEU A 130 -1.14 6.17 -4.25
N LYS A 131 -1.18 6.36 -5.56
CA LYS A 131 -2.15 7.21 -6.25
C LYS A 131 -3.10 6.32 -7.02
N VAL A 132 -4.40 6.55 -6.85
CA VAL A 132 -5.49 5.91 -7.61
C VAL A 132 -6.28 7.04 -8.27
N ASP A 133 -6.22 7.09 -9.60
CA ASP A 133 -6.72 8.21 -10.40
C ASP A 133 -6.15 9.54 -9.88
N ASP A 134 -7.00 10.45 -9.39
CA ASP A 134 -6.58 11.74 -8.83
C ASP A 134 -6.36 11.72 -7.31
N ASN A 135 -6.65 10.60 -6.64
CA ASN A 135 -6.55 10.46 -5.19
C ASN A 135 -5.18 9.92 -4.79
N CYS A 136 -4.48 10.64 -3.91
CA CYS A 136 -3.17 10.23 -3.42
C CYS A 136 -3.24 9.80 -1.94
N HIS A 137 -2.59 8.69 -1.65
CA HIS A 137 -2.43 8.13 -0.32
C HIS A 137 -0.94 8.09 0.03
N TYR A 138 -0.58 8.81 1.07
CA TYR A 138 0.77 8.80 1.63
C TYR A 138 0.82 7.84 2.81
N GLY A 139 1.49 6.72 2.60
CA GLY A 139 1.88 5.84 3.68
C GLY A 139 3.06 6.41 4.46
N SER A 140 3.32 5.84 5.62
CA SER A 140 4.51 6.17 6.41
C SER A 140 5.41 4.95 6.57
N ARG A 141 6.33 5.00 7.53
CA ARG A 141 7.21 3.89 7.88
C ARG A 141 6.41 2.62 8.19
N GLY A 142 6.91 1.47 7.76
CA GLY A 142 6.26 0.16 7.94
C GLY A 142 5.74 -0.45 6.65
N LEU A 143 4.82 -1.41 6.80
CA LEU A 143 4.02 -1.98 5.73
C LEU A 143 2.69 -1.24 5.65
N ASN A 144 2.38 -0.66 4.49
CA ASN A 144 1.13 0.04 4.22
C ASN A 144 0.26 -0.85 3.34
N PHE A 145 -0.87 -1.30 3.87
CA PHE A 145 -1.85 -2.14 3.20
C PHE A 145 -3.00 -1.26 2.70
N TYR A 146 -3.36 -1.43 1.44
CA TYR A 146 -4.47 -0.76 0.79
C TYR A 146 -5.40 -1.83 0.24
N THR A 147 -6.69 -1.73 0.57
CA THR A 147 -7.72 -2.61 0.01
C THR A 147 -8.61 -1.77 -0.88
N PHE A 148 -8.50 -1.94 -2.20
CA PHE A 148 -9.17 -1.13 -3.19
C PHE A 148 -10.34 -1.90 -3.84
N ASN A 149 -11.52 -1.28 -3.85
CA ASN A 149 -12.68 -1.78 -4.55
C ASN A 149 -12.73 -1.17 -5.95
N SER A 150 -12.10 -1.83 -6.92
CA SER A 150 -12.05 -1.36 -8.32
C SER A 150 -13.41 -1.33 -9.01
N ASN A 151 -14.38 -2.13 -8.57
CA ASN A 151 -15.73 -2.11 -9.13
C ASN A 151 -16.52 -0.86 -8.71
N LYS A 152 -16.19 -0.27 -7.56
CA LYS A 152 -16.86 0.91 -7.01
C LYS A 152 -15.98 2.16 -6.97
N GLY A 153 -14.70 2.05 -7.35
CA GLY A 153 -13.75 3.16 -7.44
C GLY A 153 -13.37 3.79 -6.11
N TYR A 154 -13.35 3.06 -4.99
CA TYR A 154 -12.92 3.61 -3.69
C TYR A 154 -11.99 2.70 -2.90
N MET A 155 -11.22 3.33 -2.00
CA MET A 155 -10.38 2.63 -1.02
C MET A 155 -11.24 2.11 0.12
N ALA A 156 -11.43 0.78 0.16
CA ALA A 156 -12.22 0.10 1.18
C ALA A 156 -11.52 0.07 2.55
N ASP A 157 -10.19 0.00 2.57
CA ASP A 157 -9.40 0.10 3.79
C ASP A 157 -7.99 0.61 3.52
N PHE A 158 -7.42 1.26 4.54
CA PHE A 158 -6.01 1.61 4.62
C PHE A 158 -5.48 1.30 6.01
N PHE A 159 -4.60 0.31 6.09
CA PHE A 159 -3.98 -0.11 7.34
C PHE A 159 -2.48 -0.01 7.26
N ARG A 160 -1.88 0.60 8.28
CA ARG A 160 -0.42 0.64 8.41
C ARG A 160 0.03 -0.23 9.56
N TRP A 161 0.91 -1.18 9.25
CA TRP A 161 1.68 -1.92 10.23
C TRP A 161 3.08 -1.32 10.36
N GLU A 162 3.27 -0.46 11.36
CA GLU A 162 4.57 0.01 11.82
C GLU A 162 5.34 -1.18 12.41
N THR A 163 6.56 -1.39 11.91
CA THR A 163 7.41 -2.53 12.29
C THR A 163 8.62 -2.11 13.10
N PHE A 164 8.84 -0.81 13.28
CA PHE A 164 9.99 -0.29 14.01
C PHE A 164 9.69 0.05 15.47
N GLU A 165 8.48 0.57 15.73
CA GLU A 165 8.02 1.00 17.05
C GLU A 165 6.57 0.56 17.28
N ASP A 166 6.21 0.29 18.53
CA ASP A 166 4.86 -0.16 18.88
C ASP A 166 3.86 1.02 18.85
N LYS A 167 3.45 1.43 17.65
CA LYS A 167 2.54 2.56 17.38
C LYS A 167 1.36 2.19 16.48
N ASN A 168 1.05 0.90 16.38
CA ASN A 168 0.00 0.37 15.50
C ASN A 168 -1.43 0.74 15.95
N ALA A 169 -1.58 1.22 17.19
CA ALA A 169 -2.85 1.67 17.75
C ALA A 169 -3.17 3.17 17.53
N GLU A 170 -2.22 3.99 17.06
CA GLU A 170 -2.30 5.46 17.24
C GLU A 170 -2.72 6.29 16.00
N TYR A 171 -2.90 5.70 14.82
CA TYR A 171 -3.19 6.46 13.58
C TYR A 171 -4.61 6.22 13.07
N PRO A 172 -5.56 7.14 13.32
CA PRO A 172 -6.93 7.01 12.84
C PRO A 172 -7.03 7.20 11.31
N LEU A 173 -7.91 6.40 10.71
CA LEU A 173 -8.20 6.18 9.28
C LEU A 173 -8.69 7.39 8.48
N HIS A 174 -8.93 8.56 9.06
CA HIS A 174 -9.56 9.67 8.35
C HIS A 174 -9.03 11.03 8.76
N LYS A 175 -7.82 11.35 8.29
CA LYS A 175 -7.56 12.75 7.96
C LYS A 175 -7.34 12.82 6.45
N PRO A 176 -8.22 13.50 5.70
CA PRO A 176 -7.86 13.90 4.34
C PRO A 176 -6.64 14.80 4.49
N PHE A 177 -5.47 14.31 4.08
CA PHE A 177 -4.22 15.01 4.31
C PHE A 177 -3.70 15.61 3.01
N LEU A 178 -3.77 16.94 3.00
CA LEU A 178 -3.05 17.93 2.19
C LEU A 178 -3.10 17.76 0.67
N ASP A 179 -3.58 18.83 0.01
CA ASP A 179 -3.68 19.04 -1.43
C ASP A 179 -2.64 18.28 -2.24
N ALA A 180 -3.04 17.12 -2.78
CA ALA A 180 -2.22 16.31 -3.67
C ALA A 180 -1.81 17.06 -4.96
N GLN A 181 -2.46 18.18 -5.26
CA GLN A 181 -2.18 19.01 -6.44
C GLN A 181 -0.79 19.66 -6.43
N GLU A 182 -0.27 20.11 -5.28
CA GLU A 182 1.04 20.78 -5.22
C GLU A 182 2.20 19.80 -5.46
N ILE A 183 2.07 18.56 -4.98
CA ILE A 183 3.12 17.55 -5.13
C ILE A 183 3.15 17.01 -6.57
N PHE A 184 1.99 16.78 -7.21
CA PHE A 184 1.95 16.20 -8.56
C PHE A 184 2.24 17.18 -9.71
N SER A 185 1.93 18.46 -9.54
CA SER A 185 2.33 19.50 -10.50
C SER A 185 3.87 19.60 -10.63
N ALA A 186 4.62 19.19 -9.59
CA ALA A 186 6.07 19.05 -9.62
C ALA A 186 6.56 17.71 -10.21
N ILE A 187 5.71 16.68 -10.25
CA ILE A 187 6.04 15.30 -10.64
C ILE A 187 5.93 15.07 -12.15
N GLU A 188 4.90 15.61 -12.80
CA GLU A 188 4.65 15.42 -14.25
C GLU A 188 5.75 15.98 -15.16
N ASN A 189 6.64 16.83 -14.60
CA ASN A 189 7.76 17.39 -15.34
C ASN A 189 9.02 16.50 -15.39
N ASN A 190 9.01 15.26 -14.86
CA ASN A 190 10.26 14.48 -14.66
C ASN A 190 10.19 12.93 -14.82
N SER A 191 9.17 12.31 -15.41
CA SER A 191 9.15 10.83 -15.51
C SER A 191 9.85 10.28 -16.77
N MET A 192 11.00 9.62 -16.56
CA MET A 192 11.54 8.59 -17.47
C MET A 192 11.77 7.29 -16.69
N GLY A 193 11.18 6.18 -17.19
CA GLY A 193 11.63 4.82 -16.90
C GLY A 193 10.92 4.06 -15.77
N GLY A 194 9.64 3.71 -15.94
CA GLY A 194 8.93 2.74 -15.11
C GLY A 194 8.41 1.57 -15.97
N GLY A 195 8.36 0.36 -15.39
CA GLY A 195 7.72 -0.80 -16.02
C GLY A 195 6.20 -0.69 -15.92
N ARG A 196 5.49 -0.86 -17.04
CA ARG A 196 4.03 -0.77 -17.10
C ARG A 196 3.41 -2.16 -16.96
N LEU A 197 2.48 -2.31 -16.03
CA LEU A 197 1.63 -3.50 -15.93
C LEU A 197 0.28 -3.21 -16.59
N THR A 198 -0.18 -4.15 -17.41
CA THR A 198 -1.54 -4.16 -17.97
C THR A 198 -2.18 -5.49 -17.57
N ALA A 199 -3.25 -5.43 -16.78
CA ALA A 199 -4.11 -6.57 -16.49
C ALA A 199 -5.18 -6.72 -17.58
#